data_AF-A0A3S0GPS8-F1
#
_entry.id   AF-A0A3S0GPS8-F1
#
_cell.length_a   1.000
_cell.length_b   1.000
_cell.length_c   1.000
_cell.angle_alpha   90.00
_cell.angle_beta   90.00
_cell.angle_gamma   90.00
#
_symmetry.space_group_name_H-M   'P 1'
#
loop_
_entity.id
_entity.type
_entity.pdbx_description
1 polymer ?
#
loop_
_entity_poly.entity_id
_entity_poly.type
_entity_poly.pdbx_seq_one_letter_code
_entity_poly.pdbx_strand_id
1 'polypeptide(L)'
;MYYGDSVRSKTIAGADNINASSRFWFTGDAKISSSVKAGFEMMVEWAGATRSDTMNQLGSTTNQYYAASVSGNPAVASVPTVTEGSGDGALAIRTANWWLEDKVLGRVTVGRVNIQGPASTIDVSGGDLAVAAWSNVYLQGGGFYLQKKGVTTMSTTTFKSISNFCYGCSREEGLRWDSASIGGLLLGAYWGQQDRFSVQARYAAEFAGFQVAAGAGFQKDNTLGYEDPSLVAPKRNDVDLQGYALSAKHIASGLFLQGQYGQHHWNVYNNDASGTKKDGKSWHIQGGWAKNVFGPGMTTLYGEYGHGEGYASGTSIDGTATIANSNFAVLTAAKTTITSDSYNWYGLGMTQKFDAAAMTLYLGWRHFDPKLSTAADGAIPLSSFDTVTGGAILRF
;
A
#
# COMPACT_ATOMS: atom_id res chain seq x y z
N MET A 1 8.83 -14.19 6.59
CA MET A 1 7.65 -13.75 7.36
C MET A 1 7.15 -14.91 8.22
N TYR A 2 6.94 -14.70 9.51
CA TYR A 2 6.18 -15.60 10.37
C TYR A 2 4.78 -15.05 10.57
N TYR A 3 3.81 -15.93 10.79
CA TYR A 3 2.49 -15.54 11.26
C TYR A 3 1.94 -16.51 12.30
N GLY A 4 1.03 -16.01 13.13
CA GLY A 4 0.23 -16.79 14.06
C GLY A 4 -1.20 -16.27 14.17
N ASP A 5 -2.16 -17.18 14.27
CA ASP A 5 -3.56 -16.89 14.60
C ASP A 5 -4.02 -17.81 15.75
N SER A 6 -5.32 -17.74 16.10
CA SER A 6 -5.89 -18.53 17.20
C SER A 6 -5.85 -20.05 17.01
N VAL A 7 -5.51 -20.56 15.80
CA VAL A 7 -5.60 -21.98 15.44
C VAL A 7 -4.26 -22.53 14.93
N ARG A 8 -3.40 -21.69 14.33
CA ARG A 8 -2.20 -22.11 13.59
C ARG A 8 -1.09 -21.09 13.70
N SER A 9 0.13 -21.54 13.48
CA SER A 9 1.28 -20.68 13.23
C SER A 9 2.19 -21.29 12.17
N LYS A 10 2.84 -20.44 11.38
CA LYS A 10 3.76 -20.88 10.32
C LYS A 10 4.82 -19.83 10.03
N THR A 11 6.04 -20.30 9.76
CA THR A 11 7.13 -19.49 9.22
C THR A 11 7.28 -19.77 7.73
N ILE A 12 7.40 -18.71 6.95
CA ILE A 12 7.73 -18.79 5.52
C ILE A 12 8.99 -17.95 5.28
N ALA A 13 10.04 -18.59 4.81
CA ALA A 13 11.29 -17.96 4.40
C ALA A 13 11.27 -17.68 2.90
N GLY A 14 12.06 -16.69 2.45
CA GLY A 14 12.20 -16.37 1.02
C GLY A 14 11.02 -15.64 0.38
N ALA A 15 10.09 -15.12 1.17
CA ALA A 15 9.01 -14.27 0.66
C ALA A 15 9.53 -12.86 0.32
N ASP A 16 9.12 -12.34 -0.83
CA ASP A 16 9.39 -10.97 -1.25
C ASP A 16 8.56 -9.98 -0.41
N ASN A 17 9.18 -8.86 -0.04
CA ASN A 17 8.51 -7.79 0.68
C ASN A 17 8.04 -6.75 -0.33
N ILE A 18 6.73 -6.56 -0.46
CA ILE A 18 6.18 -5.62 -1.46
C ILE A 18 6.68 -4.17 -1.28
N ASN A 19 6.97 -3.75 -0.05
CA ASN A 19 7.52 -2.42 0.23
C ASN A 19 8.96 -2.29 -0.31
N ALA A 20 9.67 -3.41 -0.39
CA ALA A 20 11.10 -3.49 -0.63
C ALA A 20 11.49 -4.54 -1.69
N SER A 21 10.63 -4.72 -2.70
CA SER A 21 10.85 -5.71 -3.75
C SER A 21 12.07 -5.36 -4.60
N SER A 22 12.60 -6.38 -5.30
CA SER A 22 13.74 -6.21 -6.19
C SER A 22 13.36 -5.37 -7.40
N ARG A 23 14.06 -4.24 -7.58
CA ARG A 23 13.75 -3.23 -8.60
C ARG A 23 15.02 -2.72 -9.25
N PHE A 24 14.93 -2.49 -10.56
CA PHE A 24 15.99 -1.92 -11.39
C PHE A 24 15.50 -0.61 -11.98
N TRP A 25 16.34 0.42 -11.90
CA TRP A 25 16.06 1.72 -12.49
C TRP A 25 17.03 1.98 -13.64
N PHE A 26 16.47 2.34 -14.79
CA PHE A 26 17.21 2.85 -15.93
C PHE A 26 16.84 4.32 -16.08
N THR A 27 17.83 5.20 -15.90
CA THR A 27 17.64 6.65 -15.97
C THR A 27 18.72 7.27 -16.82
N GLY A 28 18.39 8.43 -17.40
CA GLY A 28 19.36 9.26 -18.09
C GLY A 28 18.82 10.67 -18.23
N ASP A 29 19.71 11.66 -18.18
CA ASP A 29 19.38 13.06 -18.43
C ASP A 29 20.43 13.76 -19.31
N ALA A 30 19.97 14.80 -20.00
CA ALA A 30 20.80 15.68 -20.82
C ALA A 30 20.35 17.13 -20.64
N LYS A 31 21.32 18.05 -20.68
CA LYS A 31 21.04 19.49 -20.69
C LYS A 31 20.58 19.92 -22.07
N ILE A 32 19.48 20.67 -22.13
CA ILE A 32 19.02 21.35 -23.34
C ILE A 32 19.54 22.79 -23.36
N SER A 33 19.49 23.46 -22.20
CA SER A 33 19.94 24.84 -22.05
C SER A 33 20.60 25.08 -20.69
N SER A 34 20.88 26.35 -20.37
CA SER A 34 21.35 26.74 -19.04
C SER A 34 20.30 26.55 -17.95
N SER A 35 19.01 26.49 -18.28
CA SER A 35 17.90 26.32 -17.33
C SER A 35 17.14 25.01 -17.48
N VAL A 36 17.11 24.41 -18.68
CA VAL A 36 16.29 23.24 -18.99
C VAL A 36 17.12 21.96 -19.17
N LYS A 37 16.62 20.87 -18.59
CA LYS A 37 17.08 19.50 -18.81
C LYS A 37 15.95 18.62 -19.33
N ALA A 38 16.31 17.58 -20.07
CA ALA A 38 15.42 16.47 -20.40
C ALA A 38 15.97 15.18 -19.84
N GLY A 39 15.10 14.22 -19.55
CA GLY A 39 15.53 12.88 -19.19
C GLY A 39 14.41 11.86 -19.29
N PHE A 40 14.74 10.65 -18.88
CA PHE A 40 13.81 9.53 -18.83
C PHE A 40 14.04 8.69 -17.58
N GLU A 41 13.01 7.93 -17.21
CA GLU A 41 13.06 6.91 -16.17
C GLU A 41 12.27 5.67 -16.63
N MET A 42 12.86 4.50 -16.42
CA MET A 42 12.18 3.22 -16.47
C MET A 42 12.49 2.41 -15.21
N MET A 43 11.48 2.08 -14.42
CA MET A 43 11.59 1.19 -13.27
C MET A 43 10.99 -0.17 -13.62
N VAL A 44 11.79 -1.22 -13.43
CA VAL A 44 11.39 -2.61 -13.62
C VAL A 44 11.42 -3.33 -12.27
N GLU A 45 10.33 -3.97 -11.88
CA GLU A 45 10.23 -4.80 -10.69
C GLU A 45 10.27 -6.27 -11.07
N TRP A 46 11.12 -7.01 -10.37
CA TRP A 46 11.07 -8.46 -10.34
C TRP A 46 10.36 -8.86 -9.05
N ALA A 47 9.11 -9.32 -9.17
CA ALA A 47 8.35 -9.83 -8.04
C ALA A 47 8.66 -11.33 -7.86
N GLY A 48 9.04 -11.73 -6.65
CA GLY A 48 9.15 -13.14 -6.30
C GLY A 48 7.77 -13.83 -6.31
N ALA A 49 7.77 -15.17 -6.39
CA ALA A 49 6.55 -15.98 -6.43
C ALA A 49 5.58 -15.71 -5.25
N THR A 50 6.16 -15.44 -4.08
CA THR A 50 5.44 -15.23 -2.81
C THR A 50 5.72 -13.83 -2.29
N ARG A 51 4.67 -13.03 -2.03
CA ARG A 51 4.78 -11.65 -1.55
C ARG A 51 4.09 -11.44 -0.21
N SER A 52 4.64 -10.57 0.64
CA SER A 52 4.13 -10.26 1.98
C SER A 52 2.65 -9.83 2.03
N ASP A 53 2.11 -9.29 0.94
CA ASP A 53 0.72 -8.82 0.85
C ASP A 53 -0.27 -9.87 0.36
N THR A 54 0.18 -10.98 -0.25
CA THR A 54 -0.68 -12.07 -0.72
C THR A 54 -0.50 -13.39 -0.01
N MET A 55 0.59 -13.53 0.75
CA MET A 55 0.77 -14.65 1.65
C MET A 55 -0.45 -14.82 2.54
N ASN A 56 -0.84 -16.08 2.72
CA ASN A 56 -2.00 -16.45 3.51
C ASN A 56 -1.76 -17.79 4.21
N GLN A 57 -2.76 -18.23 4.97
CA GLN A 57 -2.66 -19.43 5.79
C GLN A 57 -2.58 -20.75 5.00
N LEU A 58 -2.67 -20.72 3.66
CA LEU A 58 -2.56 -21.88 2.78
C LEU A 58 -1.14 -22.15 2.29
N GLY A 59 -0.23 -21.20 2.49
CA GLY A 59 1.15 -21.28 2.04
C GLY A 59 1.49 -20.22 0.99
N SER A 60 2.55 -20.46 0.23
CA SER A 60 2.95 -19.61 -0.89
C SER A 60 1.85 -19.62 -1.94
N THR A 61 1.16 -18.51 -2.12
CA THR A 61 0.30 -18.29 -3.29
C THR A 61 1.21 -18.16 -4.50
N THR A 62 1.06 -19.02 -5.51
CA THR A 62 1.69 -18.82 -6.81
C THR A 62 1.15 -17.53 -7.43
N ASN A 63 1.98 -16.48 -7.45
CA ASN A 63 1.89 -15.26 -8.25
C ASN A 63 0.55 -14.47 -8.26
N GLN A 64 0.62 -13.18 -7.92
CA GLN A 64 -0.48 -12.21 -7.89
C GLN A 64 -1.31 -12.08 -9.18
N TYR A 65 -0.76 -12.53 -10.31
CA TYR A 65 -1.41 -12.41 -11.61
C TYR A 65 -2.37 -13.57 -11.92
N TYR A 66 -2.51 -14.53 -11.00
CA TYR A 66 -3.52 -15.56 -11.10
C TYR A 66 -4.90 -15.03 -10.64
N ALA A 67 -5.57 -14.29 -11.52
CA ALA A 67 -7.02 -14.44 -11.57
C ALA A 67 -7.26 -15.80 -12.23
N ALA A 68 -7.57 -16.83 -11.45
CA ALA A 68 -8.09 -18.06 -12.02
C ALA A 68 -9.24 -17.65 -12.95
N SER A 69 -9.07 -17.84 -14.25
CA SER A 69 -10.20 -17.81 -15.15
C SER A 69 -11.12 -18.92 -14.64
N VAL A 70 -12.20 -18.51 -13.98
CA VAL A 70 -13.29 -19.43 -13.73
C VAL A 70 -13.70 -19.89 -15.12
N SER A 71 -13.50 -21.17 -15.39
CA SER A 71 -13.93 -21.85 -16.60
C SER A 71 -15.38 -21.46 -16.89
N GLY A 72 -15.59 -20.54 -17.85
CA GLY A 72 -16.93 -20.08 -18.22
C GLY A 72 -17.08 -18.59 -18.60
N ASN A 73 -16.09 -17.71 -18.44
CA ASN A 73 -16.23 -16.30 -18.87
C ASN A 73 -15.15 -15.89 -19.90
N PRO A 74 -15.50 -15.72 -21.19
CA PRO A 74 -14.53 -15.45 -22.26
C PRO A 74 -14.35 -13.93 -22.48
N ALA A 75 -13.95 -13.15 -21.48
CA ALA A 75 -13.80 -11.70 -21.69
C ALA A 75 -12.94 -10.95 -20.65
N VAL A 76 -11.85 -11.53 -20.15
CA VAL A 76 -10.81 -10.72 -19.50
C VAL A 76 -9.50 -10.97 -20.24
N ALA A 77 -9.22 -10.09 -21.21
CA ALA A 77 -7.88 -9.90 -21.73
C ALA A 77 -7.01 -9.36 -20.59
N SER A 78 -6.55 -10.27 -19.73
CA SER A 78 -5.46 -9.98 -18.83
C SER A 78 -4.24 -9.74 -19.72
N VAL A 79 -3.66 -8.56 -19.64
CA VAL A 79 -2.31 -8.32 -20.17
C VAL A 79 -1.45 -9.45 -19.62
N PRO A 80 -0.83 -10.30 -20.46
CA PRO A 80 -0.10 -11.46 -19.99
C PRO A 80 1.11 -10.94 -19.24
N THR A 81 0.96 -10.80 -17.93
CA THR A 81 2.12 -10.86 -17.06
C THR A 81 2.48 -12.33 -17.10
N VAL A 82 3.55 -12.64 -17.83
CA VAL A 82 4.07 -14.01 -18.02
C VAL A 82 3.95 -14.76 -16.71
N THR A 83 2.95 -15.64 -16.66
CA THR A 83 2.66 -16.48 -15.52
C THR A 83 3.35 -17.79 -15.83
N GLU A 84 4.55 -17.95 -15.31
CA GLU A 84 5.27 -19.21 -15.43
C GLU A 84 4.59 -20.23 -14.52
N GLY A 85 4.14 -21.35 -15.09
CA GLY A 85 3.50 -22.44 -14.35
C GLY A 85 4.44 -23.12 -13.34
N SER A 86 5.75 -22.84 -13.43
CA SER A 86 6.77 -23.20 -12.43
C SER A 86 6.69 -22.37 -11.14
N GLY A 87 5.92 -21.27 -11.13
CA GLY A 87 5.92 -20.31 -10.04
C GLY A 87 7.08 -19.31 -10.12
N ASP A 88 7.77 -19.21 -11.25
CA ASP A 88 8.83 -18.22 -11.44
C ASP A 88 8.25 -16.79 -11.46
N GLY A 89 9.02 -15.84 -10.94
CA GLY A 89 8.58 -14.47 -10.65
C GLY A 89 8.04 -13.70 -11.87
N ALA A 90 7.31 -12.61 -11.60
CA ALA A 90 6.79 -11.72 -12.65
C ALA A 90 7.69 -10.49 -12.83
N LEU A 91 7.97 -10.15 -14.10
CA LEU A 91 8.56 -8.86 -14.46
C LEU A 91 7.45 -7.83 -14.68
N ALA A 92 7.49 -6.71 -13.95
CA ALA A 92 6.52 -5.63 -14.06
C ALA A 92 7.18 -4.28 -14.30
N ILE A 93 6.73 -3.56 -15.33
CA ILE A 93 7.15 -2.16 -15.55
C ILE A 93 6.34 -1.27 -14.60
N ARG A 94 7.04 -0.59 -13.69
CA ARG A 94 6.42 0.24 -12.64
C ARG A 94 6.29 1.69 -13.06
N THR A 95 7.33 2.24 -13.65
CA THR A 95 7.37 3.57 -14.27
C THR A 95 8.07 3.46 -15.62
N ALA A 96 7.62 4.26 -16.57
CA ALA A 96 8.20 4.39 -17.90
C ALA A 96 7.78 5.76 -18.43
N ASN A 97 8.67 6.74 -18.32
CA ASN A 97 8.35 8.13 -18.58
C ASN A 97 9.56 8.90 -19.10
N TRP A 98 9.26 10.04 -19.74
CA TRP A 98 10.23 11.09 -20.03
C TRP A 98 9.81 12.37 -19.33
N TRP A 99 10.74 13.30 -19.15
CA TRP A 99 10.49 14.55 -18.45
C TRP A 99 11.31 15.71 -19.01
N LEU A 100 10.78 16.91 -18.79
CA LEU A 100 11.48 18.19 -18.94
C LEU A 100 11.50 18.89 -17.59
N GLU A 101 12.65 19.40 -17.19
CA GLU A 101 12.82 20.12 -15.93
C GLU A 101 13.44 21.49 -16.19
N ASP A 102 12.78 22.53 -15.67
CA ASP A 102 13.33 23.87 -15.56
C ASP A 102 13.66 24.18 -14.10
N LYS A 103 14.74 24.95 -13.87
CA LYS A 103 15.22 25.30 -12.53
C LYS A 103 14.22 26.08 -11.67
N VAL A 104 13.28 26.81 -12.30
CA VAL A 104 12.32 27.67 -11.59
C VAL A 104 10.92 27.08 -11.67
N LEU A 105 10.50 26.62 -12.84
CA LEU A 105 9.13 26.12 -13.06
C LEU A 105 8.94 24.68 -12.56
N GLY A 106 10.04 23.97 -12.30
CA GLY A 106 10.01 22.57 -11.88
C GLY A 106 9.95 21.60 -13.06
N ARG A 107 9.45 20.40 -12.81
CA ARG A 107 9.48 19.27 -13.74
C ARG A 107 8.09 18.92 -14.25
N VAL A 108 7.99 18.73 -15.55
CA VAL A 108 6.85 18.07 -16.20
C VAL A 108 7.30 16.68 -16.65
N THR A 109 6.54 15.65 -16.28
CA THR A 109 6.81 14.24 -16.58
C THR A 109 5.61 13.65 -17.32
N VAL A 110 5.87 12.90 -18.39
CA VAL A 110 4.86 12.27 -19.25
C VAL A 110 5.14 10.78 -19.37
N GLY A 111 4.11 9.97 -19.16
CA GLY A 111 4.17 8.52 -19.32
C GLY A 111 3.55 7.80 -18.12
N ARG A 112 4.05 6.59 -17.82
CA ARG A 112 3.66 5.84 -16.63
C ARG A 112 4.44 6.36 -15.41
N VAL A 113 3.74 7.02 -14.50
CA VAL A 113 4.32 7.75 -13.36
C VAL A 113 3.72 7.27 -12.04
N ASN A 114 4.46 7.43 -10.94
CA ASN A 114 3.83 7.52 -9.63
C ASN A 114 3.08 8.86 -9.57
N ILE A 115 1.80 8.86 -9.25
CA ILE A 115 1.01 10.09 -9.22
C ILE A 115 1.22 10.86 -7.90
N GLN A 116 0.99 12.17 -7.89
CA GLN A 116 0.80 12.92 -6.65
C GLN A 116 -0.55 12.60 -6.01
N GLY A 117 -0.83 13.21 -4.86
CA GLY A 117 -2.13 13.13 -4.21
C GLY A 117 -2.02 12.99 -2.69
N PRO A 118 -2.91 12.22 -2.05
CA PRO A 118 -2.96 12.02 -0.61
C PRO A 118 -1.58 11.75 0.00
N ALA A 119 -1.23 12.51 1.03
CA ALA A 119 0.03 12.27 1.74
C ALA A 119 -0.07 11.03 2.63
N SER A 120 1.01 10.25 2.64
CA SER A 120 1.27 9.13 3.56
C SER A 120 2.42 9.53 4.50
N THR A 121 2.68 8.73 5.54
CA THR A 121 3.72 8.94 6.54
C THR A 121 5.04 9.33 5.87
N ILE A 122 5.63 10.44 6.33
CA ILE A 122 6.93 10.91 5.85
C ILE A 122 7.98 10.44 6.84
N ASP A 123 8.84 9.51 6.43
CA ASP A 123 9.85 8.95 7.32
C ASP A 123 10.94 9.98 7.65
N VAL A 124 10.88 10.54 8.85
CA VAL A 124 11.93 11.42 9.41
C VAL A 124 12.91 10.66 10.29
N SER A 125 12.69 9.36 10.54
CA SER A 125 13.61 8.57 11.33
C SER A 125 14.97 8.51 10.66
N GLY A 126 15.00 8.38 9.33
CA GLY A 126 16.20 8.17 8.50
C GLY A 126 16.67 6.71 8.43
N GLY A 127 15.95 5.79 9.07
CA GLY A 127 16.29 4.38 9.20
C GLY A 127 15.57 3.45 8.21
N ASP A 128 14.89 3.98 7.20
CA ASP A 128 14.07 3.23 6.25
C ASP A 128 12.90 2.46 6.92
N LEU A 129 12.18 3.07 7.87
CA LEU A 129 11.10 2.39 8.62
C LEU A 129 10.02 1.79 7.73
N ALA A 130 9.78 2.42 6.58
CA ALA A 130 8.82 2.00 5.56
C ALA A 130 8.95 0.52 5.16
N VAL A 131 10.13 -0.08 5.31
CA VAL A 131 10.39 -1.45 4.87
C VAL A 131 9.72 -2.48 5.77
N ALA A 132 9.64 -2.20 7.08
CA ALA A 132 9.05 -3.07 8.09
C ALA A 132 7.71 -2.54 8.60
N ALA A 133 7.49 -1.24 8.48
CA ALA A 133 6.42 -0.53 9.17
C ALA A 133 5.65 0.42 8.24
N TRP A 134 5.40 0.00 7.00
CA TRP A 134 4.61 0.83 6.09
C TRP A 134 3.16 1.02 6.57
N SER A 135 2.62 2.22 6.38
CA SER A 135 1.30 2.60 6.86
C SER A 135 0.14 1.87 6.16
N ASN A 136 0.29 1.47 4.89
CA ASN A 136 -0.69 0.60 4.22
C ASN A 136 -0.53 -0.84 4.72
N VAL A 137 -1.26 -1.18 5.78
CA VAL A 137 -1.04 -2.42 6.52
C VAL A 137 -1.33 -3.69 5.74
N TYR A 138 -2.22 -3.64 4.75
CA TYR A 138 -2.49 -4.81 3.90
C TYR A 138 -1.26 -5.26 3.09
N LEU A 139 -0.25 -4.40 2.92
CA LEU A 139 1.01 -4.77 2.27
C LEU A 139 1.82 -5.80 3.08
N GLN A 140 1.43 -6.02 4.34
CA GLN A 140 2.00 -7.01 5.23
C GLN A 140 0.88 -7.83 5.88
N GLY A 141 0.54 -8.96 5.28
CA GLY A 141 -0.52 -9.84 5.76
C GLY A 141 -1.91 -9.57 5.18
N GLY A 142 -2.03 -8.76 4.12
CA GLY A 142 -3.30 -8.51 3.45
C GLY A 142 -3.99 -9.77 2.91
N GLY A 143 -3.23 -10.76 2.47
CA GLY A 143 -3.74 -12.02 1.94
C GLY A 143 -4.36 -12.93 2.99
N PHE A 144 -4.18 -12.64 4.28
CA PHE A 144 -4.68 -13.49 5.36
C PHE A 144 -6.19 -13.55 5.34
N TYR A 145 -6.73 -14.75 5.34
CA TYR A 145 -8.16 -14.96 5.48
C TYR A 145 -8.58 -14.64 6.91
N LEU A 146 -9.66 -13.86 7.04
CA LEU A 146 -10.30 -13.64 8.32
C LEU A 146 -10.83 -14.98 8.84
N GLN A 147 -10.86 -15.17 10.16
CA GLN A 147 -11.30 -16.42 10.75
C GLN A 147 -12.19 -16.12 11.95
N LYS A 148 -13.28 -16.87 12.11
CA LYS A 148 -14.10 -16.81 13.33
C LYS A 148 -13.37 -17.51 14.48
N LYS A 149 -13.37 -16.90 15.66
CA LYS A 149 -12.72 -17.45 16.86
C LYS A 149 -13.28 -18.82 17.20
N GLY A 150 -12.39 -19.78 17.48
CA GLY A 150 -12.76 -21.14 17.86
C GLY A 150 -13.25 -22.03 16.70
N VAL A 151 -13.19 -21.54 15.45
CA VAL A 151 -13.59 -22.30 14.27
C VAL A 151 -12.35 -22.61 13.42
N THR A 152 -12.17 -23.87 13.03
CA THR A 152 -10.98 -24.32 12.29
C THR A 152 -10.99 -23.91 10.82
N THR A 153 -12.16 -23.68 10.23
CA THR A 153 -12.34 -23.21 8.84
C THR A 153 -12.10 -21.72 8.71
N MET A 154 -11.45 -21.31 7.61
CA MET A 154 -11.15 -19.90 7.31
C MET A 154 -12.21 -19.28 6.40
N SER A 155 -12.32 -17.94 6.44
CA SER A 155 -13.16 -17.14 5.55
C SER A 155 -12.68 -17.15 4.10
N THR A 156 -13.54 -16.74 3.17
CA THR A 156 -13.17 -16.31 1.81
C THR A 156 -12.80 -14.82 1.74
N THR A 157 -13.10 -14.05 2.79
CA THR A 157 -12.73 -12.65 2.97
C THR A 157 -11.35 -12.54 3.58
N THR A 158 -10.52 -11.66 3.03
CA THR A 158 -9.15 -11.42 3.49
C THR A 158 -9.05 -10.15 4.33
N PHE A 159 -7.96 -9.99 5.07
CA PHE A 159 -7.67 -8.76 5.79
C PHE A 159 -7.58 -7.56 4.83
N LYS A 160 -7.02 -7.74 3.63
CA LYS A 160 -6.99 -6.71 2.59
C LYS A 160 -8.40 -6.24 2.22
N SER A 161 -9.39 -7.13 2.18
CA SER A 161 -10.78 -6.77 1.83
C SER A 161 -11.39 -5.70 2.75
N ILE A 162 -10.91 -5.60 4.00
CA ILE A 162 -11.38 -4.60 4.98
C ILE A 162 -10.35 -3.50 5.28
N SER A 163 -9.15 -3.60 4.71
CA SER A 163 -8.03 -2.65 4.94
C SER A 163 -7.43 -2.11 3.65
N ASN A 164 -8.17 -2.15 2.54
CA ASN A 164 -7.71 -1.76 1.20
C ASN A 164 -7.63 -0.23 1.04
N PHE A 165 -6.72 0.42 1.77
CA PHE A 165 -6.45 1.85 1.68
C PHE A 165 -5.03 2.11 1.27
N CYS A 166 -4.84 3.15 0.47
CA CYS A 166 -3.53 3.40 -0.11
C CYS A 166 -3.39 4.89 -0.47
N TYR A 167 -2.77 5.66 0.43
CA TYR A 167 -2.58 7.09 0.23
C TYR A 167 -1.27 7.35 -0.52
N GLY A 168 -1.35 7.96 -1.70
CA GLY A 168 -0.17 8.37 -2.48
C GLY A 168 0.63 7.21 -3.09
N CYS A 169 -0.02 6.10 -3.43
CA CYS A 169 0.65 4.89 -3.93
C CYS A 169 0.25 4.51 -5.38
N SER A 170 -0.60 5.31 -6.01
CA SER A 170 -1.13 5.05 -7.35
C SER A 170 -0.07 5.27 -8.43
N ARG A 171 -0.17 4.49 -9.51
CA ARG A 171 0.75 4.53 -10.67
C ARG A 171 -0.01 4.33 -11.95
N GLU A 172 0.05 5.32 -12.83
CA GLU A 172 -0.80 5.39 -14.02
C GLU A 172 -0.14 6.19 -15.14
N GLU A 173 -0.72 6.08 -16.33
CA GLU A 173 -0.39 6.82 -17.52
C GLU A 173 -0.95 8.24 -17.45
N GLY A 174 -0.09 9.25 -17.54
CA GLY A 174 -0.55 10.63 -17.56
C GLY A 174 0.56 11.67 -17.57
N LEU A 175 0.14 12.89 -17.22
CA LEU A 175 0.97 14.07 -17.04
C LEU A 175 1.12 14.36 -15.55
N ARG A 176 2.35 14.54 -15.12
CA ARG A 176 2.72 14.90 -13.76
C ARG A 176 3.54 16.18 -13.76
N TRP A 177 3.23 17.11 -12.87
CA TRP A 177 4.04 18.29 -12.60
C TRP A 177 4.50 18.31 -11.13
N ASP A 178 5.77 18.65 -10.93
CA ASP A 178 6.38 18.90 -9.62
C ASP A 178 7.02 20.28 -9.65
N SER A 179 6.75 21.11 -8.65
CA SER A 179 7.39 22.42 -8.53
C SER A 179 8.87 22.30 -8.17
N ALA A 180 9.64 23.33 -8.47
CA ALA A 180 10.90 23.55 -7.76
C ALA A 180 10.62 23.73 -6.25
N SER A 181 11.61 23.47 -5.39
CA SER A 181 11.45 23.69 -3.95
C SER A 181 11.46 25.19 -3.63
N ILE A 182 10.45 25.66 -2.90
CA ILE A 182 10.29 27.05 -2.48
C ILE A 182 10.33 27.09 -0.96
N GLY A 183 11.50 27.36 -0.38
CA GLY A 183 11.66 27.45 1.08
C GLY A 183 11.28 26.17 1.81
N GLY A 184 11.51 25.00 1.21
CA GLY A 184 11.13 23.68 1.75
C GLY A 184 9.74 23.20 1.31
N LEU A 185 8.91 24.05 0.70
CA LEU A 185 7.64 23.66 0.09
C LEU A 185 7.85 23.04 -1.30
N LEU A 186 7.16 21.94 -1.57
CA LEU A 186 7.01 21.29 -2.86
C LEU A 186 5.53 21.14 -3.17
N LEU A 187 5.13 21.57 -4.36
CA LEU A 187 3.79 21.38 -4.89
C LEU A 187 3.85 20.36 -6.02
N GLY A 188 2.79 19.60 -6.20
CA GLY A 188 2.67 18.74 -7.35
C GLY A 188 1.23 18.50 -7.75
N ALA A 189 1.04 18.20 -9.03
CA ALA A 189 -0.25 17.92 -9.62
C ALA A 189 -0.11 16.81 -10.66
N TYR A 190 -1.16 16.03 -10.83
CA TYR A 190 -1.24 15.01 -11.86
C TYR A 190 -2.62 15.00 -12.51
N TRP A 191 -2.63 14.73 -13.81
CA TRP A 191 -3.84 14.43 -14.58
C TRP A 191 -3.51 13.33 -15.59
N GLY A 192 -4.41 12.35 -15.74
CA GLY A 192 -4.17 11.24 -16.64
C GLY A 192 -5.31 10.24 -16.71
N GLN A 193 -4.94 8.97 -16.89
CA GLN A 193 -5.84 7.84 -17.13
C GLN A 193 -7.16 7.93 -16.36
N GLN A 194 -8.27 7.64 -17.05
CA GLN A 194 -9.64 7.67 -16.47
C GLN A 194 -10.09 9.05 -15.93
N ASP A 195 -9.53 10.15 -16.45
CA ASP A 195 -9.81 11.51 -15.96
C ASP A 195 -9.54 11.65 -14.44
N ARG A 196 -8.50 10.96 -13.97
CA ARG A 196 -8.01 11.11 -12.60
C ARG A 196 -7.25 12.43 -12.49
N PHE A 197 -7.51 13.15 -11.40
CA PHE A 197 -6.76 14.36 -11.03
C PHE A 197 -6.27 14.27 -9.59
N SER A 198 -5.08 14.80 -9.33
CA SER A 198 -4.57 14.92 -7.96
C SER A 198 -3.71 16.15 -7.76
N VAL A 199 -3.64 16.61 -6.51
CA VAL A 199 -2.77 17.69 -6.04
C VAL A 199 -2.14 17.33 -4.71
N GLN A 200 -0.94 17.82 -4.48
CA GLN A 200 -0.20 17.59 -3.25
C GLN A 200 0.66 18.80 -2.89
N ALA A 201 0.77 19.04 -1.59
CA ALA A 201 1.79 19.89 -0.99
C ALA A 201 2.62 19.06 -0.01
N ARG A 202 3.93 19.23 -0.05
CA ARG A 202 4.88 18.68 0.94
C ARG A 202 5.78 19.79 1.44
N TYR A 203 6.09 19.75 2.72
CA TYR A 203 6.97 20.71 3.37
C TYR A 203 8.01 19.97 4.18
N ALA A 204 9.27 20.39 4.10
CA ALA A 204 10.33 19.91 4.98
C ALA A 204 11.19 21.09 5.44
N ALA A 205 11.54 21.10 6.72
CA ALA A 205 12.41 22.10 7.31
C ALA A 205 13.19 21.55 8.50
N GLU A 206 14.31 22.20 8.79
CA GLU A 206 15.06 22.00 10.02
C GLU A 206 15.13 23.32 10.79
N PHE A 207 14.69 23.32 12.04
CA PHE A 207 14.73 24.50 12.91
C PHE A 207 14.79 24.10 14.37
N ALA A 208 15.50 24.88 15.18
CA ALA A 208 15.61 24.67 16.63
C ALA A 208 16.00 23.23 17.05
N GLY A 209 16.83 22.55 16.25
CA GLY A 209 17.25 21.16 16.51
C GLY A 209 16.21 20.09 16.16
N PHE A 210 15.13 20.46 15.47
CA PHE A 210 14.13 19.53 14.95
C PHE A 210 14.20 19.46 13.43
N GLN A 211 14.06 18.25 12.90
CA GLN A 211 13.71 18.00 11.52
C GLN A 211 12.20 17.77 11.46
N VAL A 212 11.49 18.53 10.63
CA VAL A 212 10.03 18.46 10.48
C VAL A 212 9.68 18.22 9.03
N ALA A 213 8.72 17.34 8.81
CA ALA A 213 8.10 17.14 7.50
C ALA A 213 6.58 17.09 7.62
N ALA A 214 5.89 17.68 6.66
CA ALA A 214 4.44 17.67 6.56
C ALA A 214 4.01 17.43 5.11
N GLY A 215 2.83 16.83 4.94
CA GLY A 215 2.25 16.63 3.62
C GLY A 215 0.73 16.68 3.69
N ALA A 216 0.11 17.18 2.63
CA ALA A 216 -1.31 17.14 2.43
C ALA A 216 -1.60 16.94 0.94
N GLY A 217 -2.68 16.23 0.61
CA GLY A 217 -3.06 16.10 -0.77
C GLY A 217 -4.46 15.53 -0.97
N PHE A 218 -4.92 15.70 -2.20
CA PHE A 218 -6.24 15.31 -2.66
C PHE A 218 -6.09 14.56 -3.99
N GLN A 219 -6.93 13.56 -4.21
CA GLN A 219 -7.02 12.83 -5.46
C GLN A 219 -8.48 12.52 -5.73
N LYS A 220 -8.90 12.71 -6.98
CA LYS A 220 -10.22 12.32 -7.46
C LYS A 220 -10.06 11.18 -8.45
N ASP A 221 -10.61 10.04 -8.09
CA ASP A 221 -10.67 8.84 -8.91
C ASP A 221 -12.03 8.75 -9.56
N ASN A 222 -12.07 8.89 -10.88
CA ASN A 222 -13.24 8.54 -11.67
C ASN A 222 -12.89 7.23 -12.36
N THR A 223 -13.56 6.11 -12.06
CA THR A 223 -13.40 4.89 -12.88
C THR A 223 -14.45 4.95 -13.97
N LEU A 224 -14.08 5.51 -15.13
CA LEU A 224 -14.99 5.80 -16.25
C LEU A 224 -15.29 4.56 -17.12
N GLY A 225 -14.61 3.44 -16.89
CA GLY A 225 -14.85 2.17 -17.58
C GLY A 225 -13.71 1.77 -18.50
N TYR A 226 -13.92 0.72 -19.30
CA TYR A 226 -12.98 0.33 -20.35
C TYR A 226 -13.15 1.26 -21.56
N GLU A 227 -12.02 1.61 -22.19
CA GLU A 227 -12.01 2.35 -23.45
C GLU A 227 -12.48 1.49 -24.63
N ASP A 228 -12.41 0.16 -24.50
CA ASP A 228 -12.87 -0.80 -25.49
C ASP A 228 -14.41 -0.92 -25.48
N PRO A 229 -15.11 -0.52 -26.56
CA PRO A 229 -16.56 -0.54 -26.63
C PRO A 229 -17.15 -1.97 -26.71
N SER A 230 -16.33 -2.99 -26.97
CA SER A 230 -16.75 -4.39 -26.99
C SER A 230 -16.78 -5.03 -25.60
N LEU A 231 -16.13 -4.39 -24.62
CA LEU A 231 -16.16 -4.82 -23.23
C LEU A 231 -17.35 -4.18 -22.52
N VAL A 232 -18.04 -4.97 -21.68
CA VAL A 232 -19.01 -4.42 -20.74
C VAL A 232 -18.25 -3.52 -19.78
N ALA A 233 -18.41 -2.19 -19.94
CA ALA A 233 -17.75 -1.22 -19.08
C ALA A 233 -18.07 -1.55 -17.61
N PRO A 234 -17.06 -1.66 -16.72
CA PRO A 234 -17.31 -1.84 -15.31
C PRO A 234 -18.13 -0.65 -14.85
N LYS A 235 -19.11 -0.92 -14.00
CA LYS A 235 -19.99 0.10 -13.48
C LYS A 235 -19.16 1.14 -12.72
N ARG A 236 -19.47 2.41 -12.95
CA ARG A 236 -18.72 3.59 -12.46
C ARG A 236 -18.51 3.53 -10.95
N ASN A 237 -17.28 3.85 -10.53
CA ASN A 237 -16.92 4.13 -9.14
C ASN A 237 -16.21 5.48 -9.10
N ASP A 238 -16.67 6.37 -8.24
CA ASP A 238 -16.09 7.69 -8.02
C ASP A 238 -15.67 7.82 -6.57
N VAL A 239 -14.40 8.15 -6.35
CA VAL A 239 -13.81 8.23 -5.01
C VAL A 239 -12.96 9.46 -4.89
N ASP A 240 -13.20 10.24 -3.85
CA ASP A 240 -12.29 11.32 -3.47
C ASP A 240 -11.40 10.84 -2.33
N LEU A 241 -10.09 10.93 -2.50
CA LEU A 241 -9.11 10.56 -1.51
C LEU A 241 -8.44 11.81 -0.93
N GLN A 242 -8.29 11.83 0.38
CA GLN A 242 -7.56 12.87 1.11
C GLN A 242 -6.53 12.19 2.01
N GLY A 243 -5.36 12.80 2.14
CA GLY A 243 -4.30 12.27 3.00
C GLY A 243 -3.41 13.38 3.54
N TYR A 244 -3.08 13.26 4.81
CA TYR A 244 -2.31 14.23 5.59
C TYR A 244 -1.23 13.48 6.37
N ALA A 245 -0.05 14.06 6.46
CA ALA A 245 1.05 13.54 7.23
C ALA A 245 1.77 14.65 7.99
N LEU A 246 2.21 14.34 9.20
CA LEU A 246 3.07 15.21 10.00
C LEU A 246 4.12 14.34 10.69
N SER A 247 5.36 14.82 10.70
CA SER A 247 6.51 14.06 11.17
C SER A 247 7.54 15.00 11.74
N ALA A 248 8.10 14.64 12.89
CA ALA A 248 9.11 15.43 13.57
C ALA A 248 10.15 14.54 14.26
N LYS A 249 11.41 14.96 14.22
CA LYS A 249 12.53 14.30 14.90
C LYS A 249 13.38 15.34 15.61
N HIS A 250 13.61 15.15 16.90
CA HIS A 250 14.61 15.94 17.63
C HIS A 250 16.01 15.38 17.34
N ILE A 251 16.78 16.10 16.52
CA ILE A 251 18.05 15.66 15.91
C ILE A 251 19.04 15.19 16.98
N ALA A 252 19.20 15.99 18.06
CA ALA A 252 20.18 15.70 19.10
C ALA A 252 19.89 14.39 19.84
N SER A 253 18.63 14.13 20.18
CA SER A 253 18.22 12.91 20.90
C SER A 253 18.01 11.70 19.99
N GLY A 254 17.64 11.92 18.73
CA GLY A 254 17.16 10.88 17.82
C GLY A 254 15.70 10.48 18.04
N LEU A 255 14.99 11.04 19.03
CA LEU A 255 13.58 10.77 19.23
C LEU A 255 12.76 11.34 18.08
N PHE A 256 11.83 10.54 17.57
CA PHE A 256 10.93 10.94 16.49
C PHE A 256 9.49 10.51 16.77
N LEU A 257 8.57 11.27 16.18
CA LEU A 257 7.15 10.96 16.10
C LEU A 257 6.67 11.32 14.70
N GLN A 258 5.94 10.42 14.07
CA GLN A 258 5.38 10.61 12.74
C GLN A 258 4.01 9.97 12.66
N GLY A 259 3.15 10.51 11.81
CA GLY A 259 1.83 9.95 11.61
C GLY A 259 1.17 10.44 10.34
N GLN A 260 0.08 9.77 10.01
CA GLN A 260 -0.79 10.11 8.90
C GLN A 260 -2.26 9.91 9.27
N TYR A 261 -3.12 10.61 8.55
CA TYR A 261 -4.55 10.37 8.47
C TYR A 261 -4.96 10.42 7.00
N GLY A 262 -5.89 9.56 6.60
CA GLY A 262 -6.51 9.70 5.31
C GLY A 262 -7.96 9.22 5.29
N GLN A 263 -8.64 9.59 4.21
CA GLN A 263 -10.05 9.31 4.00
C GLN A 263 -10.32 9.00 2.52
N HIS A 264 -11.23 8.05 2.29
CA HIS A 264 -11.85 7.75 1.00
C HIS A 264 -13.32 8.13 1.12
N HIS A 265 -13.74 9.14 0.38
CA HIS A 265 -15.13 9.53 0.24
C HIS A 265 -15.71 8.86 -1.00
N TRP A 266 -16.68 7.97 -0.80
CA TRP A 266 -17.28 7.18 -1.87
C TRP A 266 -18.47 7.93 -2.48
N ASN A 267 -18.21 8.78 -3.46
CA ASN A 267 -19.26 9.54 -4.17
C ASN A 267 -20.19 8.60 -4.94
N VAL A 268 -19.61 7.62 -5.61
CA VAL A 268 -20.33 6.55 -6.31
C VAL A 268 -19.62 5.25 -6.04
N TYR A 269 -20.32 4.28 -5.47
CA TYR A 269 -19.78 2.94 -5.25
C TYR A 269 -20.76 1.90 -5.77
N ASN A 270 -20.41 1.27 -6.88
CA ASN A 270 -21.29 0.37 -7.57
C ASN A 270 -21.61 -0.93 -6.79
N ASN A 271 -20.68 -1.39 -5.94
CA ASN A 271 -20.93 -2.57 -5.10
C ASN A 271 -21.64 -2.20 -3.78
N ASP A 272 -22.24 -1.00 -3.69
CA ASP A 272 -22.99 -0.58 -2.51
C ASP A 272 -24.31 -1.36 -2.45
N ALA A 273 -24.33 -2.33 -1.54
CA ALA A 273 -25.51 -3.13 -1.26
C ALA A 273 -26.41 -2.50 -0.18
N SER A 274 -25.95 -1.42 0.45
CA SER A 274 -26.67 -0.69 1.51
C SER A 274 -27.36 0.58 1.04
N GLY A 275 -27.02 1.07 -0.17
CA GLY A 275 -27.40 2.39 -0.66
C GLY A 275 -26.81 3.56 0.16
N THR A 276 -25.93 3.25 1.12
CA THR A 276 -25.30 4.19 2.06
C THR A 276 -23.85 3.77 2.36
N LYS A 277 -23.03 3.56 1.31
CA LYS A 277 -21.59 3.25 1.43
C LYS A 277 -20.92 4.24 2.39
N LYS A 278 -20.35 3.71 3.47
CA LYS A 278 -19.59 4.53 4.43
C LYS A 278 -18.23 4.91 3.87
N ASP A 279 -17.77 6.09 4.22
CA ASP A 279 -16.40 6.55 3.98
C ASP A 279 -15.37 5.63 4.65
N GLY A 280 -14.29 5.34 3.93
CA GLY A 280 -13.14 4.64 4.48
C GLY A 280 -12.21 5.62 5.17
N LYS A 281 -11.80 5.36 6.40
CA LYS A 281 -10.88 6.22 7.15
C LYS A 281 -9.78 5.38 7.75
N SER A 282 -8.56 5.91 7.78
CA SER A 282 -7.49 5.31 8.56
C SER A 282 -6.48 6.34 9.04
N TRP A 283 -5.87 6.02 10.17
CA TRP A 283 -4.78 6.79 10.73
C TRP A 283 -3.75 5.87 11.33
N HIS A 284 -2.53 6.40 11.42
CA HIS A 284 -1.38 5.64 11.85
C HIS A 284 -0.37 6.58 12.50
N ILE A 285 0.16 6.18 13.64
CA ILE A 285 1.23 6.88 14.34
C ILE A 285 2.40 5.92 14.58
N GLN A 286 3.60 6.45 14.46
CA GLN A 286 4.85 5.76 14.76
C GLN A 286 5.75 6.69 15.54
N GLY A 287 6.41 6.15 16.54
CA GLY A 287 7.38 6.90 17.31
C GLY A 287 8.49 5.99 17.80
N GLY A 288 9.60 6.60 18.14
CA GLY A 288 10.74 5.84 18.63
C GLY A 288 12.02 6.63 18.64
N TRP A 289 13.12 5.92 18.44
CA TRP A 289 14.46 6.45 18.55
C TRP A 289 15.30 6.03 17.35
N ALA A 290 15.98 6.99 16.72
CA ALA A 290 16.77 6.80 15.52
C ALA A 290 18.12 7.54 15.60
N LYS A 291 19.22 6.79 15.70
CA LYS A 291 20.59 7.31 15.71
C LYS A 291 21.59 6.29 15.18
N ASN A 292 22.70 6.79 14.63
CA ASN A 292 23.89 5.99 14.43
C ASN A 292 24.75 6.03 15.71
N VAL A 293 24.49 5.13 16.66
CA VAL A 293 25.33 5.01 17.88
C VAL A 293 26.39 3.92 17.79
N PHE A 294 26.19 2.93 16.92
CA PHE A 294 27.08 1.77 16.83
C PHE A 294 28.15 1.91 15.75
N GLY A 295 28.07 2.94 14.89
CA GLY A 295 29.03 3.20 13.82
C GLY A 295 28.58 2.82 12.39
N PRO A 296 28.00 1.64 12.11
CA PRO A 296 27.82 1.16 10.74
C PRO A 296 26.72 1.89 9.96
N GLY A 297 25.86 2.65 10.65
CA GLY A 297 24.74 3.35 10.06
C GLY A 297 23.62 3.51 11.08
N MET A 298 22.53 4.14 10.64
CA MET A 298 21.41 4.44 11.52
C MET A 298 20.73 3.18 12.08
N THR A 299 20.60 3.12 13.40
CA THR A 299 19.73 2.19 14.10
C THR A 299 18.43 2.91 14.44
N THR A 300 17.31 2.32 14.08
CA THR A 300 15.99 2.84 14.44
C THR A 300 15.21 1.78 15.19
N LEU A 301 14.73 2.11 16.38
CA LEU A 301 13.73 1.35 17.13
C LEU A 301 12.40 2.11 17.05
N TYR A 302 11.31 1.39 16.83
CA TYR A 302 10.00 2.02 16.70
C TYR A 302 8.90 1.20 17.39
N GLY A 303 7.88 1.91 17.83
CA GLY A 303 6.55 1.39 18.10
C GLY A 303 5.54 2.06 17.17
N GLU A 304 4.46 1.37 16.85
CA GLU A 304 3.39 1.87 16.01
C GLU A 304 2.02 1.50 16.54
N TYR A 305 1.04 2.35 16.24
CA TYR A 305 -0.37 2.07 16.47
C TYR A 305 -1.18 2.71 15.34
N GLY A 306 -2.24 2.04 14.91
CA GLY A 306 -3.15 2.60 13.95
C GLY A 306 -4.51 1.96 13.98
N HIS A 307 -5.42 2.61 13.27
CA HIS A 307 -6.81 2.19 13.15
C HIS A 307 -7.30 2.50 11.74
N GLY A 308 -8.17 1.64 11.22
CA GLY A 308 -8.97 1.97 10.06
C GLY A 308 -10.35 1.34 10.10
N GLU A 309 -11.27 1.92 9.35
CA GLU A 309 -12.67 1.53 9.33
C GLU A 309 -13.35 1.93 8.01
N GLY A 310 -14.50 1.32 7.74
CA GLY A 310 -15.41 1.75 6.69
C GLY A 310 -14.99 1.38 5.26
N TYR A 311 -13.91 0.63 5.05
CA TYR A 311 -13.47 0.27 3.70
C TYR A 311 -14.38 -0.79 3.07
N ALA A 312 -14.90 -1.73 3.86
CA ALA A 312 -15.84 -2.76 3.41
C ALA A 312 -17.30 -2.51 3.80
N SER A 313 -17.58 -1.60 4.73
CA SER A 313 -18.95 -1.27 5.16
C SER A 313 -19.79 -0.79 3.99
N GLY A 314 -20.96 -1.40 3.80
CA GLY A 314 -21.87 -1.16 2.68
C GLY A 314 -21.68 -2.11 1.49
N THR A 315 -20.62 -2.94 1.49
CA THR A 315 -20.39 -3.95 0.45
C THR A 315 -21.20 -5.22 0.71
N SER A 316 -21.61 -5.92 -0.35
CA SER A 316 -22.08 -7.31 -0.24
C SER A 316 -20.92 -8.27 -0.16
N ILE A 317 -21.00 -9.25 0.73
CA ILE A 317 -20.24 -10.50 0.65
C ILE A 317 -21.16 -11.59 0.13
N ASP A 318 -20.74 -12.26 -0.94
CA ASP A 318 -21.48 -13.38 -1.49
C ASP A 318 -21.39 -14.57 -0.52
N GLY A 319 -22.55 -15.14 -0.17
CA GLY A 319 -22.69 -16.33 0.68
C GLY A 319 -22.08 -17.61 0.10
N THR A 320 -21.55 -17.53 -1.12
CA THR A 320 -20.98 -18.64 -1.90
C THR A 320 -19.83 -18.11 -2.76
N ALA A 321 -18.72 -17.71 -2.13
CA ALA A 321 -17.46 -17.66 -2.87
C ALA A 321 -16.89 -19.08 -2.92
N THR A 322 -17.30 -19.84 -3.94
CA THR A 322 -16.76 -21.16 -4.25
C THR A 322 -15.35 -21.01 -4.77
N ILE A 323 -14.37 -20.74 -3.88
CA ILE A 323 -13.05 -21.30 -4.13
C ILE A 323 -13.28 -22.81 -4.03
N ALA A 324 -13.02 -23.55 -5.11
CA ALA A 324 -13.24 -24.99 -5.24
C ALA A 324 -12.29 -25.81 -4.35
N ASN A 325 -12.24 -25.46 -3.08
CA ASN A 325 -11.54 -26.12 -2.01
C ASN A 325 -12.51 -26.10 -0.83
N SER A 326 -13.15 -27.23 -0.56
CA SER A 326 -14.24 -27.45 0.41
C SER A 326 -13.88 -27.13 1.87
N ASN A 327 -12.70 -26.55 2.13
CA ASN A 327 -12.11 -26.32 3.45
C ASN A 327 -12.35 -24.90 4.00
N PHE A 328 -13.03 -24.01 3.25
CA PHE A 328 -13.32 -22.63 3.68
C PHE A 328 -14.81 -22.44 3.98
N ALA A 329 -15.10 -21.82 5.11
CA ALA A 329 -16.45 -21.42 5.47
C ALA A 329 -16.63 -19.95 5.10
N VAL A 330 -17.76 -19.60 4.51
CA VAL A 330 -18.11 -18.19 4.33
C VAL A 330 -18.35 -17.59 5.72
N LEU A 331 -17.96 -16.32 5.93
CA LEU A 331 -18.22 -15.64 7.21
C LEU A 331 -19.70 -15.63 7.58
N THR A 332 -20.58 -15.78 6.59
CA THR A 332 -22.04 -15.74 6.70
C THR A 332 -22.66 -16.84 5.84
N ALA A 333 -23.75 -17.46 6.31
CA ALA A 333 -24.41 -18.56 5.59
C ALA A 333 -25.28 -18.11 4.39
N ALA A 334 -25.49 -16.80 4.24
CA ALA A 334 -26.26 -16.18 3.15
C ALA A 334 -25.48 -14.99 2.58
N LYS A 335 -25.75 -14.64 1.31
CA LYS A 335 -25.32 -13.35 0.74
C LYS A 335 -25.86 -12.23 1.63
N THR A 336 -24.96 -11.40 2.15
CA THR A 336 -25.32 -10.37 3.12
C THR A 336 -24.41 -9.15 3.00
N THR A 337 -24.88 -8.04 3.53
CA THR A 337 -24.19 -6.76 3.52
C THR A 337 -23.31 -6.64 4.76
N ILE A 338 -22.06 -6.18 4.59
CA ILE A 338 -21.20 -5.76 5.70
C ILE A 338 -21.75 -4.44 6.24
N THR A 339 -22.15 -4.41 7.51
CA THR A 339 -22.75 -3.23 8.16
C THR A 339 -21.71 -2.37 8.89
N SER A 340 -20.62 -3.00 9.33
CA SER A 340 -19.46 -2.33 9.90
C SER A 340 -18.19 -3.15 9.69
N ASP A 341 -17.08 -2.49 9.40
CA ASP A 341 -15.73 -3.05 9.41
C ASP A 341 -14.78 -2.08 10.09
N SER A 342 -13.87 -2.62 10.90
CA SER A 342 -12.75 -1.86 11.45
C SER A 342 -11.59 -2.79 11.76
N TYR A 343 -10.41 -2.23 11.97
CA TYR A 343 -9.25 -2.96 12.42
C TYR A 343 -8.35 -2.03 13.20
N ASN A 344 -7.80 -2.53 14.30
CA ASN A 344 -6.67 -1.90 14.97
C ASN A 344 -5.43 -2.70 14.63
N TRP A 345 -4.29 -2.01 14.62
CA TRP A 345 -3.01 -2.67 14.66
C TRP A 345 -2.06 -1.94 15.56
N TYR A 346 -1.12 -2.68 16.09
CA TYR A 346 0.03 -2.14 16.78
C TYR A 346 1.22 -3.04 16.55
N GLY A 347 2.41 -2.46 16.70
CA GLY A 347 3.61 -3.17 16.37
C GLY A 347 4.83 -2.51 16.97
N LEU A 348 5.93 -3.22 16.87
CA LEU A 348 7.24 -2.73 17.22
C LEU A 348 8.27 -3.39 16.31
N GLY A 349 9.41 -2.73 16.18
CA GLY A 349 10.48 -3.30 15.39
C GLY A 349 11.73 -2.46 15.40
N MET A 350 12.64 -2.88 14.54
CA MET A 350 13.91 -2.23 14.35
C MET A 350 14.35 -2.26 12.88
N THR A 351 15.13 -1.25 12.52
CA THR A 351 15.94 -1.25 11.31
C THR A 351 17.39 -0.91 11.65
N GLN A 352 18.32 -1.50 10.91
CA GLN A 352 19.74 -1.23 11.01
C GLN A 352 20.32 -1.00 9.62
N LYS A 353 20.81 0.22 9.39
CA LYS A 353 21.54 0.56 8.16
C LYS A 353 23.01 0.18 8.30
N PHE A 354 23.58 -0.31 7.21
CA PHE A 354 25.00 -0.54 7.01
C PHE A 354 25.41 0.30 5.81
N ASP A 355 25.81 1.55 6.06
CA ASP A 355 26.04 2.56 5.02
C ASP A 355 27.15 2.11 4.06
N ALA A 356 28.17 1.42 4.58
CA ALA A 356 29.27 0.86 3.78
C ALA A 356 28.83 -0.21 2.76
N ALA A 357 27.69 -0.85 2.99
CA ALA A 357 27.14 -1.89 2.11
C ALA A 357 25.86 -1.44 1.39
N ALA A 358 25.46 -0.17 1.54
CA ALA A 358 24.17 0.35 1.10
C ALA A 358 23.00 -0.59 1.48
N MET A 359 23.10 -1.20 2.66
CA MET A 359 22.21 -2.26 3.11
C MET A 359 21.38 -1.80 4.31
N THR A 360 20.13 -2.23 4.38
CA THR A 360 19.28 -2.10 5.58
C THR A 360 18.77 -3.47 5.99
N LEU A 361 19.09 -3.90 7.21
CA LEU A 361 18.42 -5.02 7.86
C LEU A 361 17.19 -4.53 8.60
N TYR A 362 16.13 -5.32 8.61
CA TYR A 362 14.90 -4.96 9.29
C TYR A 362 14.22 -6.16 9.93
N LEU A 363 13.52 -5.89 11.02
CA LEU A 363 12.65 -6.83 11.71
C LEU A 363 11.49 -6.04 12.33
N GLY A 364 10.26 -6.42 12.03
CA GLY A 364 9.06 -5.84 12.59
C GLY A 364 8.07 -6.93 12.98
N TRP A 365 7.36 -6.68 14.07
CA TRP A 365 6.20 -7.46 14.48
C TRP A 365 4.96 -6.57 14.49
N ARG A 366 3.84 -7.09 14.00
CA ARG A 366 2.53 -6.45 14.06
C ARG A 366 1.49 -7.42 14.58
N HIS A 367 0.62 -6.90 15.44
CA HIS A 367 -0.63 -7.53 15.84
C HIS A 367 -1.79 -6.84 15.15
N PHE A 368 -2.72 -7.62 14.58
CA PHE A 368 -3.92 -7.14 13.92
C PHE A 368 -5.17 -7.64 14.64
N ASP A 369 -6.06 -6.70 14.97
CA ASP A 369 -7.36 -6.95 15.60
C ASP A 369 -8.50 -6.51 14.67
N PRO A 370 -8.88 -7.34 13.68
CA PRO A 370 -9.97 -7.03 12.77
C PRO A 370 -11.35 -7.26 13.40
N LYS A 371 -12.31 -6.40 13.08
CA LYS A 371 -13.70 -6.47 13.52
C LYS A 371 -14.62 -6.31 12.33
N LEU A 372 -15.65 -7.14 12.26
CA LEU A 372 -16.62 -7.16 11.17
C LEU A 372 -18.01 -7.45 11.70
N SER A 373 -19.00 -6.74 11.17
CA SER A 373 -20.42 -7.05 11.36
C SER A 373 -21.14 -7.16 10.04
N THR A 374 -22.16 -8.02 10.00
CA THR A 374 -23.00 -8.23 8.82
C THR A 374 -24.47 -8.03 9.16
N ALA A 375 -25.31 -7.82 8.15
CA ALA A 375 -26.74 -7.69 8.35
C ALA A 375 -27.39 -9.00 8.83
N ALA A 376 -26.78 -10.15 8.55
CA ALA A 376 -27.28 -11.47 8.95
C ALA A 376 -26.85 -11.85 10.37
N ASP A 377 -25.57 -11.64 10.71
CA ASP A 377 -24.98 -12.24 11.92
C ASP A 377 -24.67 -11.20 13.02
N GLY A 378 -24.87 -9.91 12.74
CA GLY A 378 -24.39 -8.86 13.63
C GLY A 378 -22.87 -8.91 13.75
N ALA A 379 -22.34 -8.65 14.95
CA ALA A 379 -20.90 -8.69 15.20
C ALA A 379 -20.35 -10.13 15.12
N ILE A 380 -19.36 -10.34 14.25
CA ILE A 380 -18.71 -11.64 14.08
C ILE A 380 -17.45 -11.68 14.99
N PRO A 381 -17.30 -12.67 15.88
CA PRO A 381 -16.12 -12.79 16.72
C PRO A 381 -14.93 -13.28 15.89
N LEU A 382 -14.14 -12.37 15.35
CA LEU A 382 -12.96 -12.69 14.55
C LEU A 382 -11.74 -13.02 15.42
N SER A 383 -10.86 -13.87 14.90
CA SER A 383 -9.51 -14.08 15.42
C SER A 383 -8.62 -12.92 15.04
N SER A 384 -7.84 -12.43 16.00
CA SER A 384 -6.67 -11.59 15.76
C SER A 384 -5.54 -12.44 15.15
N PHE A 385 -4.57 -11.78 14.51
CA PHE A 385 -3.40 -12.46 13.99
C PHE A 385 -2.14 -11.59 14.11
N ASP A 386 -1.00 -12.26 14.18
CA ASP A 386 0.31 -11.66 14.30
C ASP A 386 1.13 -11.90 13.04
N THR A 387 1.93 -10.91 12.65
CA THR A 387 2.93 -11.06 11.60
C THR A 387 4.30 -10.64 12.11
N VAL A 388 5.34 -11.37 11.70
CA VAL A 388 6.73 -10.96 11.88
C VAL A 388 7.38 -10.90 10.51
N THR A 389 7.78 -9.71 10.10
CA THR A 389 8.43 -9.45 8.81
C THR A 389 9.87 -9.06 9.07
N GLY A 390 10.82 -9.78 8.48
CA GLY A 390 12.23 -9.44 8.58
C GLY A 390 12.96 -9.80 7.30
N GLY A 391 14.03 -9.06 7.02
CA GLY A 391 14.81 -9.23 5.81
C GLY A 391 15.93 -8.19 5.68
N ALA A 392 16.46 -8.12 4.46
CA ALA A 392 17.51 -7.17 4.07
C ALA A 392 17.10 -6.46 2.79
N ILE A 393 17.59 -5.23 2.61
CA ILE A 393 17.53 -4.49 1.35
C ILE A 393 18.93 -4.06 1.03
N LEU A 394 19.36 -4.27 -0.21
CA LEU A 394 20.61 -3.76 -0.74
C LEU A 394 20.29 -2.83 -1.91
N ARG A 395 20.99 -1.70 -2.01
CA ARG A 395 20.82 -0.71 -3.07
C ARG A 395 22.17 -0.50 -3.77
N PHE A 396 22.16 -0.44 -5.10
CA PHE A 396 23.36 -0.20 -5.92
C PHE A 396 23.02 0.60 -7.17
#